data_AF-A0A2E4MWZ6-F1
#
_entry.id   AF-A0A2E4MWZ6-F1
#
_cell.length_a   1.000
_cell.length_b   1.000
_cell.length_c   1.000
_cell.angle_alpha   90.00
_cell.angle_beta   90.00
_cell.angle_gamma   90.00
#
_symmetry.space_group_name_H-M   'P 1'
#
loop_
_entity.id
_entity.type
_entity.pdbx_description
1 polymer ?
#
loop_
_entity_poly.entity_id
_entity_poly.type
_entity_poly.pdbx_seq_one_letter_code
_entity_poly.pdbx_strand_id
1 'polypeptide(L)'
;MNIADVAPRSGGFTCWEGSHEKVAEHFRQHSLLTGYGINKEQSPPIEDRCERYEHAAPAGSVVFWHHYMLHSASMNCGRDIRMAFVTRFRFTNLHDIMFDLPFHLWDQWDGLKDVALSP
;
A
#
# COMPACT_ATOMS: atom_id res chain seq x y z
N MET A 1 -4.09 1.93 -12.12
CA MET A 1 -4.16 2.92 -13.21
C MET A 1 -5.56 3.51 -13.26
N ASN A 2 -5.66 4.84 -13.27
CA ASN A 2 -6.95 5.52 -13.45
C ASN A 2 -7.40 5.44 -14.91
N ILE A 3 -8.64 5.01 -15.16
CA ILE A 3 -9.20 4.91 -16.52
C ILE A 3 -9.76 6.25 -17.00
N ALA A 4 -10.20 7.09 -16.06
CA ALA A 4 -10.68 8.44 -16.28
C ALA A 4 -10.05 9.40 -15.25
N ASP A 5 -10.23 10.69 -15.42
CA ASP A 5 -9.79 11.69 -14.45
C ASP A 5 -10.44 11.46 -13.09
N VAL A 6 -9.65 11.54 -12.03
CA VAL A 6 -10.12 11.40 -10.65
C VAL A 6 -9.93 12.73 -9.94
N ALA A 7 -11.05 13.43 -9.69
CA ALA A 7 -11.07 14.63 -8.87
C ALA A 7 -10.90 14.27 -7.38
N PRO A 8 -10.47 15.23 -6.53
CA PRO A 8 -10.45 15.04 -5.08
C PRO A 8 -11.82 14.58 -4.56
N ARG A 9 -11.83 13.69 -3.56
CA ARG A 9 -13.03 13.12 -2.92
C ARG A 9 -13.97 12.38 -3.88
N SER A 10 -13.45 11.87 -5.00
CA SER A 10 -14.24 11.19 -6.04
C SER A 10 -13.83 9.73 -6.20
N GLY A 11 -13.53 9.04 -5.09
CA GLY A 11 -13.20 7.62 -5.11
C GLY A 11 -11.75 7.32 -5.48
N GLY A 12 -10.83 8.26 -5.20
CA GLY A 12 -9.40 8.06 -5.40
C GLY A 12 -8.83 6.91 -4.57
N PHE A 13 -7.81 6.24 -5.14
CA PHE A 13 -7.01 5.30 -4.36
C PHE A 13 -6.34 6.07 -3.23
N THR A 14 -6.44 5.58 -2.01
CA THR A 14 -5.94 6.28 -0.81
C THR A 14 -4.89 5.42 -0.13
N CYS A 15 -3.75 6.01 0.19
CA CYS A 15 -2.66 5.38 0.92
C CYS A 15 -2.38 6.11 2.23
N TRP A 16 -1.76 5.39 3.17
CA TRP A 16 -1.26 5.95 4.42
C TRP A 16 0.26 5.95 4.39
N GLU A 17 0.84 7.14 4.33
CA GLU A 17 2.28 7.33 4.15
C GLU A 17 3.09 6.61 5.24
N GLY A 18 4.13 5.89 4.84
CA GLY A 18 4.98 5.12 5.76
C GLY A 18 4.30 3.94 6.47
N SER A 19 3.03 3.61 6.16
CA SER A 19 2.32 2.52 6.86
C SER A 19 2.91 1.14 6.59
N HIS A 20 3.45 0.92 5.39
CA HIS A 20 4.13 -0.33 5.00
C HIS A 20 5.27 -0.73 5.94
N GLU A 21 6.03 0.22 6.49
CA GLU A 21 7.09 -0.06 7.46
C GLU A 21 6.53 -0.44 8.83
N LYS A 22 5.47 0.25 9.28
CA LYS A 22 4.80 -0.03 10.56
C LYS A 22 4.11 -1.39 10.53
N VAL A 23 3.51 -1.75 9.40
CA VAL A 23 2.93 -3.09 9.17
C VAL A 23 4.04 -4.15 9.16
N ALA A 24 5.20 -3.87 8.56
CA ALA A 24 6.34 -4.77 8.60
C ALA A 24 6.87 -4.98 10.03
N GLU A 25 7.01 -3.89 10.81
CA GLU A 25 7.39 -3.95 12.22
C GLU A 25 6.41 -4.81 13.03
N HIS A 26 5.11 -4.65 12.81
CA HIS A 26 4.09 -5.49 13.45
C HIS A 26 4.32 -6.98 13.13
N PHE A 27 4.53 -7.34 11.86
CA PHE A 27 4.74 -8.74 11.48
C PHE A 27 6.09 -9.33 11.90
N ARG A 28 7.08 -8.51 12.28
CA ARG A 28 8.29 -9.05 12.95
C ARG A 28 7.98 -9.64 14.32
N GLN A 29 6.89 -9.20 14.94
CA GLN A 29 6.48 -9.60 16.30
C GLN A 29 5.24 -10.50 16.30
N HIS A 30 4.55 -10.63 15.17
CA HIS A 30 3.26 -11.30 15.04
C HIS A 30 3.23 -12.21 13.81
N SER A 31 2.38 -13.23 13.84
CA SER A 31 2.25 -14.17 12.72
C SER A 31 1.77 -13.49 11.45
N LEU A 32 2.38 -13.81 10.30
CA LEU A 32 1.90 -13.41 8.98
C LEU A 32 0.54 -14.03 8.62
N LEU A 33 0.22 -15.19 9.21
CA LEU A 33 -0.98 -15.96 8.89
C LEU A 33 -2.25 -15.38 9.53
N THR A 34 -2.12 -14.45 10.47
CA THR A 34 -3.25 -13.80 11.15
C THR A 34 -3.65 -12.47 10.50
N GLY A 35 -3.13 -12.15 9.30
CA GLY A 35 -3.16 -10.83 8.65
C GLY A 35 -4.53 -10.14 8.49
N TYR A 36 -5.65 -10.83 8.73
CA TYR A 36 -6.99 -10.22 8.83
C TYR A 36 -7.21 -9.41 10.13
N GLY A 37 -6.29 -9.49 11.09
CA GLY A 37 -6.42 -8.95 12.45
C GLY A 37 -5.53 -7.75 12.81
N ILE A 38 -4.65 -7.27 11.90
CA ILE A 38 -3.65 -6.22 12.20
C ILE A 38 -4.30 -5.00 12.90
N ASN A 39 -5.47 -4.57 12.43
CA ASN A 39 -6.19 -3.43 12.99
C ASN A 39 -7.16 -3.78 14.12
N LYS A 40 -7.44 -5.07 14.39
CA LYS A 40 -8.33 -5.48 15.49
C LYS A 40 -7.61 -5.56 16.83
N GLU A 41 -6.30 -5.82 16.81
CA GLU A 41 -5.50 -6.01 18.03
C GLU A 41 -4.70 -4.76 18.42
N GLN A 42 -4.57 -3.76 17.53
CA GLN A 42 -3.82 -2.54 17.79
C GLN A 42 -4.70 -1.38 18.26
N SER A 43 -4.28 -0.72 19.34
CA SER A 43 -4.89 0.50 19.86
C SER A 43 -3.80 1.52 20.20
N PRO A 44 -3.69 2.66 19.48
CA PRO A 44 -4.50 3.03 18.32
C PRO A 44 -4.17 2.18 17.07
N PRO A 45 -5.10 2.03 16.12
CA PRO A 45 -4.84 1.47 14.79
C PRO A 45 -3.60 2.10 14.11
N ILE A 46 -2.90 1.33 13.26
CA ILE A 46 -1.70 1.83 12.54
C ILE A 46 -2.02 3.07 11.70
N GLU A 47 -3.19 3.08 11.05
CA GLU A 47 -3.66 4.18 10.20
C GLU A 47 -3.75 5.53 10.92
N ASP A 48 -4.08 5.54 12.22
CA ASP A 48 -4.16 6.78 13.02
C ASP A 48 -2.77 7.41 13.24
N ARG A 49 -1.70 6.66 12.97
CA ARG A 49 -0.30 7.09 13.11
C ARG A 49 0.32 7.46 11.76
N CYS A 50 -0.46 7.55 10.69
CA CYS A 50 0.03 7.78 9.34
C CYS A 50 -0.77 8.87 8.64
N GLU A 51 -0.08 9.70 7.86
CA GLU A 51 -0.72 10.71 7.02
C GLU A 51 -1.48 10.06 5.86
N ARG A 52 -2.73 10.48 5.65
CA ARG A 52 -3.61 9.90 4.62
C ARG A 52 -3.55 10.73 3.34
N TYR A 53 -3.23 10.09 2.23
CA TYR A 53 -3.14 10.72 0.91
C TYR A 53 -4.08 10.08 -0.11
N GLU A 54 -5.01 10.86 -0.67
CA GLU A 54 -5.88 10.44 -1.77
C GLU A 54 -5.24 10.78 -3.12
N HIS A 55 -5.05 9.77 -3.96
CA HIS A 55 -4.54 9.91 -5.32
C HIS A 55 -5.65 10.38 -6.28
N ALA A 56 -5.94 11.69 -6.22
CA ALA A 56 -6.70 12.41 -7.24
C ALA A 56 -5.75 12.79 -8.39
N ALA A 57 -5.90 12.15 -9.54
CA ALA A 57 -4.97 12.28 -10.65
C ALA A 57 -5.67 12.07 -12.00
N PRO A 58 -5.11 12.63 -13.11
CA PRO A 58 -5.66 12.47 -14.44
C PRO A 58 -5.75 11.01 -14.91
N ALA A 59 -6.55 10.77 -15.94
CA ALA A 59 -6.62 9.49 -16.66
C ALA A 59 -5.22 9.03 -17.09
N GLY A 60 -4.99 7.71 -17.03
CA GLY A 60 -3.68 7.10 -17.33
C GLY A 60 -2.67 7.15 -16.18
N SER A 61 -2.93 7.91 -15.11
CA SER A 61 -2.03 7.93 -13.95
C SER A 61 -1.92 6.55 -13.29
N VAL A 62 -0.69 6.16 -12.95
CA VAL A 62 -0.37 4.88 -12.30
C VAL A 62 0.21 5.16 -10.93
N VAL A 63 -0.26 4.40 -9.94
CA VAL A 63 0.30 4.38 -8.59
C VAL A 63 0.87 2.98 -8.35
N PHE A 64 2.10 2.93 -7.87
CA PHE A 64 2.72 1.72 -7.34
C PHE A 64 2.78 1.84 -5.82
N TRP A 65 2.49 0.75 -5.12
CA TRP A 65 2.56 0.72 -3.66
C TRP A 65 3.07 -0.64 -3.17
N HIS A 66 3.73 -0.64 -2.02
CA HIS A 66 4.22 -1.86 -1.38
C HIS A 66 3.05 -2.73 -0.90
N HIS A 67 3.20 -4.06 -0.87
CA HIS A 67 2.11 -4.96 -0.47
C HIS A 67 1.66 -4.79 1.00
N TYR A 68 2.54 -4.24 1.85
CA TYR A 68 2.22 -3.85 3.23
C TYR A 68 1.64 -2.44 3.37
N MET A 69 1.57 -1.65 2.30
CA MET A 69 0.98 -0.31 2.37
C MET A 69 -0.50 -0.43 2.74
N LEU A 70 -0.91 0.22 3.81
CA LEU A 70 -2.33 0.38 4.11
C LEU A 70 -2.96 1.25 3.02
N HIS A 71 -4.08 0.78 2.49
CA HIS A 71 -4.77 1.47 1.42
C HIS A 71 -6.26 1.14 1.41
N SER A 72 -7.03 2.05 0.85
CA SER A 72 -8.46 1.87 0.60
C SER A 72 -8.88 2.64 -0.64
N ALA A 73 -10.07 2.32 -1.16
CA ALA A 73 -10.76 3.25 -2.05
C ALA A 73 -11.45 4.30 -1.18
N SER A 74 -11.30 5.59 -1.50
CA SER A 74 -12.11 6.63 -0.85
C SER A 74 -13.57 6.51 -1.29
N MET A 75 -14.48 7.16 -0.55
CA MET A 75 -15.87 7.27 -0.99
C MET A 75 -15.93 8.15 -2.25
N ASN A 76 -16.68 7.70 -3.26
CA ASN A 76 -16.96 8.52 -4.42
C ASN A 76 -18.10 9.50 -4.10
N CYS A 77 -17.73 10.74 -3.76
CA CYS A 77 -18.68 11.85 -3.59
C CYS A 77 -18.86 12.68 -4.87
N GLY A 78 -18.26 12.25 -5.99
CA GLY A 78 -18.40 12.88 -7.30
C GLY A 78 -19.67 12.47 -8.03
N ARG A 79 -19.88 13.04 -9.22
CA ARG A 79 -21.04 12.72 -10.09
C ARG A 79 -20.77 11.57 -11.05
N ASP A 80 -19.50 11.33 -11.36
CA ASP A 80 -19.08 10.37 -12.36
C ASP A 80 -18.73 9.01 -11.75
N ILE A 81 -18.90 7.95 -12.54
CA ILE A 81 -18.50 6.61 -12.12
C ILE A 81 -16.98 6.52 -12.07
N ARG A 82 -16.43 6.16 -10.91
CA ARG A 82 -14.99 5.96 -10.74
C ARG A 82 -14.57 4.59 -11.28
N MET A 83 -13.70 4.59 -12.30
CA MET A 83 -13.14 3.38 -12.91
C MET A 83 -11.61 3.32 -12.80
N ALA A 84 -11.07 2.13 -12.51
CA ALA A 84 -9.64 1.89 -12.53
C ALA A 84 -9.28 0.44 -12.84
N PHE A 85 -8.08 0.25 -13.37
CA PHE A 85 -7.44 -1.05 -13.51
C PHE A 85 -6.45 -1.28 -12.37
N VAL A 86 -6.52 -2.45 -11.74
CA VAL A 86 -5.63 -2.87 -10.65
C VAL A 86 -5.02 -4.21 -11.01
N THR A 87 -3.70 -4.30 -10.92
CA THR A 87 -2.95 -5.54 -11.03
C THR A 87 -1.88 -5.59 -9.95
N ARG A 88 -1.34 -6.77 -9.69
CA ARG A 88 -0.26 -6.99 -8.72
C ARG A 88 0.92 -7.63 -9.43
N PHE A 89 2.06 -6.96 -9.37
CA PHE A 89 3.33 -7.58 -9.72
C PHE A 89 3.79 -8.43 -8.54
N ARG A 90 4.41 -9.56 -8.84
CA ARG A 90 5.01 -10.45 -7.85
C ARG A 90 6.33 -10.98 -8.36
N PHE A 91 7.23 -11.28 -7.45
CA PHE A 91 8.44 -12.02 -7.79
C PHE A 91 8.11 -13.41 -8.35
N THR A 92 8.94 -13.89 -9.26
CA THR A 92 8.80 -15.22 -9.86
C THR A 92 8.99 -16.33 -8.83
N ASN A 93 9.82 -16.11 -7.82
CA ASN A 93 10.09 -17.01 -6.70
C ASN A 93 9.21 -16.74 -5.47
N LEU A 94 8.06 -16.06 -5.60
CA LEU A 94 7.21 -15.66 -4.46
C LEU A 94 6.94 -16.79 -3.46
N HIS A 95 6.74 -18.03 -3.94
CA HIS A 95 6.46 -19.17 -3.05
C HIS A 95 7.63 -19.52 -2.13
N ASP A 96 8.85 -19.23 -2.54
CA ASP A 96 10.05 -19.50 -1.76
C ASP A 96 10.27 -18.42 -0.69
N ILE A 97 9.82 -17.18 -0.96
CA ILE A 97 10.13 -16.00 -0.13
C ILE A 97 8.92 -15.43 0.63
N MET A 98 7.70 -15.94 0.44
CA MET A 98 6.49 -15.29 0.97
C MET A 98 6.40 -15.21 2.49
N PHE A 99 7.21 -16.00 3.21
CA PHE A 99 7.31 -15.97 4.67
C PHE A 99 8.66 -15.44 5.17
N ASP A 100 9.58 -15.11 4.26
CA ASP A 100 10.86 -14.51 4.58
C ASP A 100 10.63 -13.01 4.77
N LEU A 101 10.34 -12.60 6.01
CA LEU A 101 10.26 -11.18 6.37
C LEU A 101 11.65 -10.55 6.25
N PRO A 102 11.91 -9.70 5.24
CA PRO A 102 13.22 -9.09 5.13
C PRO A 102 13.40 -8.06 6.25
N PHE A 103 14.65 -7.86 6.69
CA PHE A 103 14.94 -6.81 7.67
C PHE A 103 14.67 -5.43 7.05
N HIS A 104 15.03 -5.21 5.78
CA HIS A 104 14.58 -4.05 5.00
C HIS A 104 13.65 -4.47 3.85
N LEU A 105 12.52 -3.77 3.71
CA LEU A 105 11.45 -4.12 2.75
C LEU A 105 11.90 -4.19 1.28
N TRP A 106 13.01 -3.53 0.97
CA TRP A 106 13.50 -3.35 -0.40
C TRP A 106 14.70 -4.26 -0.74
N ASP A 107 15.15 -5.12 0.19
CA ASP A 107 16.37 -5.94 0.02
C ASP A 107 16.32 -6.86 -1.21
N GLN A 108 15.11 -7.32 -1.58
CA GLN A 108 14.88 -8.19 -2.74
C GLN A 108 14.69 -7.43 -4.05
N TRP A 109 14.61 -6.10 -4.00
CA TRP A 109 14.42 -5.23 -5.16
C TRP A 109 15.74 -4.59 -5.55
N ASP A 110 16.59 -5.31 -6.28
CA ASP A 110 17.93 -4.83 -6.70
C ASP A 110 17.88 -3.43 -7.34
N GLY A 111 16.87 -3.16 -8.18
CA GLY A 111 16.70 -1.86 -8.84
C GLY A 111 16.17 -0.72 -7.95
N LEU A 112 15.81 -0.99 -6.69
CA LEU A 112 15.32 0.02 -5.74
C LEU A 112 16.26 0.23 -4.54
N LYS A 113 17.34 -0.54 -4.43
CA LYS A 113 18.31 -0.44 -3.31
C LYS A 113 18.87 0.96 -3.14
N ASP A 114 19.19 1.64 -4.25
CA ASP A 114 19.78 2.99 -4.23
C ASP A 114 18.76 4.07 -3.80
N VAL A 115 17.47 3.83 -4.04
CA VAL A 115 16.39 4.76 -3.68
C VAL A 115 15.96 4.56 -2.23
N ALA A 116 15.97 3.32 -1.74
CA ALA A 116 15.58 2.97 -0.39
C ALA A 116 16.53 3.48 0.71
N LEU A 117 17.77 3.86 0.34
CA LEU A 117 18.80 4.36 1.25
C LEU A 117 18.92 5.89 1.25
N SER A 118 18.09 6.60 0.48
CA SER A 118 18.08 8.06 0.48
C SER A 118 17.33 8.58 1.72
N PRO A 119 17.91 9.53 2.48
CA PRO A 119 17.39 10.03 3.76
C PRO A 119 16.08 10.81 3.65
#